data_AF-A0A967KGS2-F1
#
_entry.id   AF-A0A967KGS2-F1
#
_cell.length_a   1.000
_cell.length_b   1.000
_cell.length_c   1.000
_cell.angle_alpha   90.00
_cell.angle_beta   90.00
_cell.angle_gamma   90.00
#
_symmetry.space_group_name_H-M   'P 1'
#
loop_
_entity.id
_entity.type
_entity.pdbx_description
1 polymer ?
#
loop_
_entity_poly.entity_id
_entity_poly.type
_entity_poly.pdbx_seq_one_letter_code
_entity_poly.pdbx_strand_id
1 'polypeptide(L)'
;MKKKTINAVISKKMRGWWDSIEDESLRERVQKETVVTGGCIASMLLGEDISDFDVYLGKQETARDLAEYYVKRFKSKRANGIPLDISVRPGTDRVEIVVQSAGVASEEGAEADYQYFEDRPPEEAQTYVSEVMDDPAEIEDQHEETKTAAWAEADGELYRPVFLSTNAITLSHKVQVIVRFFGTPEEIHANYDFIHCTNYWTKSTGVVLNQPALEALLAKELRYVGSRYPICSAIRTRKFVKRGWTINAGQFVKMAFQIGELDLKDLSVLRDQLTGVDVAYFLEVIDKLQEKDKERVDGAYLLEIIDRLF
;
A
#
# COMPACT_ATOMS: atom_id res chain seq x y z
N MET A 1 -20.52 -13.11 1.93
CA MET A 1 -21.53 -12.63 0.94
C MET A 1 -21.53 -13.51 -0.33
N LYS A 2 -22.63 -13.62 -1.10
CA LYS A 2 -22.66 -14.41 -2.36
C LYS A 2 -21.91 -13.70 -3.50
N LYS A 3 -21.22 -14.45 -4.37
CA LYS A 3 -20.49 -13.96 -5.56
C LYS A 3 -21.27 -12.92 -6.39
N LYS A 4 -22.55 -13.19 -6.68
CA LYS A 4 -23.41 -12.27 -7.47
C LYS A 4 -23.57 -10.90 -6.79
N THR A 5 -23.70 -10.87 -5.47
CA THR A 5 -23.85 -9.63 -4.70
C THR A 5 -22.53 -8.86 -4.66
N ILE A 6 -21.41 -9.55 -4.41
CA ILE A 6 -20.06 -8.95 -4.47
C ILE A 6 -19.83 -8.30 -5.84
N ASN A 7 -20.18 -9.01 -6.92
CA ASN A 7 -20.07 -8.49 -8.27
C ASN A 7 -20.89 -7.21 -8.48
N ALA A 8 -22.13 -7.17 -7.96
CA ALA A 8 -22.98 -6.00 -8.07
C ALA A 8 -22.43 -4.80 -7.28
N VAL A 9 -21.90 -5.05 -6.07
CA VAL A 9 -21.28 -4.02 -5.22
C VAL A 9 -20.08 -3.39 -5.93
N ILE A 10 -19.12 -4.22 -6.38
CA ILE A 10 -17.92 -3.75 -7.08
C ILE A 10 -18.31 -3.03 -8.37
N SER A 11 -19.20 -3.61 -9.18
CA SER A 11 -19.61 -3.01 -10.46
C SER A 11 -20.26 -1.63 -10.26
N LYS A 12 -21.10 -1.47 -9.23
CA LYS A 12 -21.71 -0.18 -8.89
C LYS A 12 -20.65 0.83 -8.44
N LYS A 13 -19.72 0.40 -7.58
CA LYS A 13 -18.63 1.24 -7.06
C LYS A 13 -17.73 1.75 -8.18
N MET A 14 -17.29 0.86 -9.06
CA MET A 14 -16.42 1.17 -10.19
C MET A 14 -17.12 2.05 -11.21
N ARG A 15 -18.41 1.83 -11.48
CA ARG A 15 -19.18 2.71 -12.37
C ARG A 15 -19.20 4.15 -11.85
N GLY A 16 -19.53 4.34 -10.58
CA GLY A 16 -19.52 5.68 -9.98
C GLY A 16 -18.15 6.36 -10.09
N TRP A 17 -17.07 5.60 -9.90
CA TRP A 17 -15.71 6.10 -10.05
C TRP A 17 -15.38 6.48 -11.50
N TRP A 18 -15.65 5.61 -12.47
CA TRP A 18 -15.38 5.92 -13.87
C TRP A 18 -16.17 7.13 -14.35
N ASP A 19 -17.42 7.27 -13.91
CA ASP A 19 -18.28 8.41 -14.28
C ASP A 19 -17.72 9.76 -13.79
N SER A 20 -16.86 9.75 -12.76
CA SER A 20 -16.19 10.96 -12.26
C SER A 20 -14.93 11.34 -13.06
N ILE A 21 -14.42 10.48 -13.96
CA ILE A 21 -13.22 10.78 -14.76
C ILE A 21 -13.62 11.60 -15.97
N GLU A 22 -13.43 12.92 -15.93
CA GLU A 22 -13.89 13.86 -16.97
C GLU A 22 -13.32 13.61 -18.37
N ASP A 23 -12.08 13.12 -18.48
CA ASP A 23 -11.47 12.78 -19.77
C ASP A 23 -12.08 11.48 -20.30
N GLU A 24 -12.89 11.59 -21.36
CA GLU A 24 -13.64 10.47 -21.95
C GLU A 24 -12.71 9.37 -22.49
N SER A 25 -11.61 9.76 -23.15
CA SER A 25 -10.64 8.81 -23.71
C SER A 25 -9.90 8.04 -22.61
N LEU A 26 -9.50 8.75 -21.54
CA LEU A 26 -8.91 8.13 -20.37
C LEU A 26 -9.92 7.22 -19.66
N ARG A 27 -11.17 7.68 -19.46
CA ARG A 27 -12.25 6.94 -18.82
C ARG A 27 -12.50 5.61 -19.51
N GLU A 28 -12.57 5.58 -20.84
CA GLU A 28 -12.79 4.35 -21.60
C GLU A 28 -11.68 3.32 -21.38
N ARG A 29 -10.41 3.77 -21.41
CA ARG A 29 -9.25 2.90 -21.14
C ARG A 29 -9.28 2.38 -19.71
N VAL A 30 -9.45 3.27 -18.72
CA VAL A 30 -9.54 2.90 -17.30
C VAL A 30 -10.65 1.88 -17.08
N GLN A 31 -11.83 2.13 -17.64
CA GLN A 31 -12.98 1.24 -17.52
C GLN A 31 -12.71 -0.17 -18.09
N LYS A 32 -12.01 -0.24 -19.23
CA LYS A 32 -11.67 -1.51 -19.88
C LYS A 32 -10.59 -2.29 -19.11
N GLU A 33 -9.66 -1.57 -18.49
CA GLU A 33 -8.44 -2.13 -17.92
C GLU A 33 -8.50 -2.29 -16.39
N THR A 34 -9.58 -1.85 -15.73
CA THR A 34 -9.78 -1.95 -14.28
C THR A 34 -9.77 -3.40 -13.81
N VAL A 35 -8.87 -3.69 -12.87
CA VAL A 35 -8.85 -4.91 -12.06
C VAL A 35 -9.03 -4.53 -10.59
N VAL A 36 -10.03 -5.11 -9.93
CA VAL A 36 -10.25 -4.95 -8.49
C VAL A 36 -9.82 -6.24 -7.80
N THR A 37 -8.98 -6.16 -6.78
CA THR A 37 -8.47 -7.34 -6.07
C THR A 37 -8.14 -6.95 -4.61
N GLY A 38 -7.50 -7.82 -3.85
CA GLY A 38 -7.02 -7.49 -2.51
C GLY A 38 -8.05 -7.78 -1.42
N GLY A 39 -7.96 -7.03 -0.34
CA GLY A 39 -8.73 -7.25 0.88
C GLY A 39 -10.24 -7.12 0.69
N CYS A 40 -10.70 -6.26 -0.23
CA CYS A 40 -12.11 -5.95 -0.37
C CYS A 40 -13.01 -7.17 -0.66
N ILE A 41 -12.55 -8.09 -1.51
CA ILE A 41 -13.29 -9.31 -1.84
C ILE A 41 -13.25 -10.29 -0.67
N ALA A 42 -12.10 -10.40 0.01
CA ALA A 42 -11.96 -11.20 1.22
C ALA A 42 -12.93 -10.72 2.32
N SER A 43 -12.93 -9.41 2.64
CA SER A 43 -13.83 -8.81 3.63
C SER A 43 -15.30 -9.08 3.28
N MET A 44 -15.70 -8.87 2.02
CA MET A 44 -17.08 -9.16 1.60
C MET A 44 -17.45 -10.65 1.71
N LEU A 45 -16.52 -11.57 1.45
CA LEU A 45 -16.75 -13.00 1.62
C LEU A 45 -16.97 -13.35 3.09
N LEU A 46 -16.13 -12.82 3.98
CA LEU A 46 -16.17 -13.02 5.44
C LEU A 46 -17.30 -12.24 6.14
N GLY A 47 -17.89 -11.25 5.47
CA GLY A 47 -18.89 -10.37 6.08
C GLY A 47 -18.29 -9.29 6.99
N GLU A 48 -17.03 -8.96 6.76
CA GLU A 48 -16.29 -7.90 7.45
C GLU A 48 -16.44 -6.57 6.69
N ASP A 49 -16.13 -5.46 7.37
CA ASP A 49 -16.13 -4.14 6.74
C ASP A 49 -15.02 -4.02 5.69
N ILE A 50 -15.32 -3.26 4.64
CA ILE A 50 -14.37 -2.99 3.56
C ILE A 50 -13.55 -1.75 3.95
N SER A 51 -12.23 -1.92 4.09
CA SER A 51 -11.27 -0.81 4.23
C SER A 51 -11.31 0.07 2.98
N ASP A 52 -10.82 -0.46 1.86
CA ASP A 52 -10.72 0.16 0.53
C ASP A 52 -11.05 -0.84 -0.58
N PHE A 53 -11.13 -0.33 -1.81
CA PHE A 53 -11.12 -1.09 -3.04
C PHE A 53 -9.79 -0.85 -3.74
N ASP A 54 -8.88 -1.82 -3.64
CA ASP A 54 -7.62 -1.79 -4.40
C ASP A 54 -7.90 -2.00 -5.89
N VAL A 55 -7.55 -0.98 -6.66
CA VAL A 55 -7.74 -0.93 -8.11
C VAL A 55 -6.39 -0.90 -8.81
N TYR A 56 -6.24 -1.76 -9.80
CA TYR A 56 -5.09 -1.84 -10.70
C TYR A 56 -5.56 -1.64 -12.14
N LEU A 57 -4.58 -1.38 -13.01
CA LEU A 57 -4.83 -1.21 -14.45
C LEU A 57 -4.02 -2.21 -15.26
N GLY A 58 -4.62 -2.70 -16.35
CA GLY A 58 -3.99 -3.65 -17.26
C GLY A 58 -2.76 -3.15 -18.01
N LYS A 59 -2.56 -1.83 -18.12
CA LYS A 59 -1.41 -1.25 -18.83
C LYS A 59 -0.75 -0.11 -18.07
N GLN A 60 0.57 -0.05 -18.20
CA GLN A 60 1.42 1.01 -17.65
C GLN A 60 1.03 2.40 -18.15
N GLU A 61 0.76 2.54 -19.45
CA GLU A 61 0.40 3.84 -20.05
C GLU A 61 -0.88 4.40 -19.44
N THR A 62 -1.91 3.56 -19.28
CA THR A 62 -3.18 3.96 -18.65
C THR A 62 -2.97 4.32 -17.18
N ALA A 63 -2.14 3.56 -16.45
CA ALA A 63 -1.80 3.85 -15.06
C ALA A 63 -1.07 5.19 -14.92
N ARG A 64 -0.11 5.48 -15.81
CA ARG A 64 0.60 6.76 -15.86
C ARG A 64 -0.35 7.91 -16.14
N ASP A 65 -1.14 7.83 -17.20
CA ASP A 65 -2.02 8.92 -17.61
C ASP A 65 -3.10 9.19 -16.53
N LEU A 66 -3.59 8.14 -15.87
CA LEU A 66 -4.50 8.27 -14.73
C LEU A 66 -3.82 8.90 -13.51
N ALA A 67 -2.56 8.54 -13.25
CA ALA A 67 -1.80 9.18 -12.18
C ALA A 67 -1.62 10.67 -12.45
N GLU A 68 -1.24 11.04 -13.67
CA GLU A 68 -1.12 12.45 -14.08
C GLU A 68 -2.46 13.20 -13.97
N TYR A 69 -3.56 12.54 -14.34
CA TYR A 69 -4.91 13.09 -14.23
C TYR A 69 -5.26 13.48 -12.79
N TYR A 70 -4.95 12.61 -11.82
CA TYR A 70 -5.24 12.85 -10.40
C TYR A 70 -4.23 13.75 -9.72
N VAL A 71 -2.95 13.66 -10.05
CA VAL A 71 -1.91 14.57 -9.53
C VAL A 71 -2.24 16.02 -9.89
N LYS A 72 -2.68 16.29 -11.13
CA LYS A 72 -3.13 17.64 -11.55
C LYS A 72 -4.35 18.16 -10.79
N ARG A 73 -5.16 17.25 -10.24
CA ARG A 73 -6.40 17.55 -9.50
C ARG A 73 -6.18 17.53 -7.98
N PHE A 74 -5.01 17.12 -7.54
CA PHE A 74 -4.67 17.07 -6.13
C PHE A 74 -4.37 18.48 -5.64
N LYS A 75 -5.28 19.02 -4.82
CA LYS A 75 -5.09 20.31 -4.17
C LYS A 75 -4.40 20.06 -2.83
N SER A 76 -3.06 20.08 -2.80
CA SER A 76 -2.36 20.02 -1.52
C SER A 76 -2.51 21.35 -0.76
N LYS A 77 -2.89 21.30 0.53
CA LYS A 77 -2.60 22.42 1.42
C LYS A 77 -1.08 22.51 1.62
N ARG A 78 -0.57 23.74 1.62
CA ARG A 78 0.87 24.06 1.66
C ARG A 78 1.51 23.50 2.93
N ALA A 79 2.55 22.68 2.82
CA ALA A 79 3.50 22.51 3.92
C ALA A 79 4.33 23.80 4.02
N ASN A 80 4.21 24.56 5.12
CA ASN A 80 5.04 25.74 5.42
C ASN A 80 5.12 26.83 4.34
N GLY A 81 4.12 26.96 3.47
CA GLY A 81 4.09 27.98 2.42
C GLY A 81 4.87 27.66 1.13
N ILE A 82 5.50 26.47 1.05
CA ILE A 82 6.24 26.02 -0.13
C ILE A 82 5.31 25.14 -1.00
N PRO A 83 5.20 25.37 -2.32
CA PRO A 83 4.47 24.49 -3.21
C PRO A 83 5.07 23.08 -3.20
N LEU A 84 4.25 22.06 -2.88
CA LEU A 84 4.61 20.66 -3.08
C LEU A 84 4.64 20.38 -4.60
N ASP A 85 5.83 20.20 -5.17
CA ASP A 85 5.97 19.74 -6.54
C ASP A 85 5.69 18.23 -6.58
N ILE A 86 4.52 17.88 -7.13
CA ILE A 86 4.10 16.49 -7.30
C ILE A 86 4.17 16.17 -8.79
N SER A 87 5.04 15.21 -9.14
CA SER A 87 5.23 14.79 -10.52
C SER A 87 5.10 13.29 -10.66
N VAL A 88 4.63 12.84 -11.82
CA VAL A 88 4.64 11.42 -12.19
C VAL A 88 5.92 11.17 -12.97
N ARG A 89 6.81 10.33 -12.43
CA ARG A 89 8.01 9.90 -13.16
C ARG A 89 7.72 8.57 -13.88
N PRO A 90 7.84 8.53 -15.21
CA PRO A 90 7.83 7.27 -15.93
C PRO A 90 9.17 6.56 -15.67
N GLY A 91 9.15 5.48 -14.91
CA GLY A 91 10.21 4.46 -14.95
C GLY A 91 10.01 3.56 -16.15
N THR A 92 11.06 2.84 -16.56
CA THR A 92 10.95 1.81 -17.62
C THR A 92 9.90 0.75 -17.25
N ASP A 93 9.86 0.35 -15.98
CA ASP A 93 9.07 -0.80 -15.52
C ASP A 93 8.05 -0.45 -14.42
N ARG A 94 7.92 0.83 -14.05
CA ARG A 94 6.99 1.29 -12.99
C ARG A 94 6.55 2.74 -13.18
N VAL A 95 5.39 3.07 -12.60
CA VAL A 95 4.90 4.45 -12.47
C VAL A 95 5.11 4.89 -11.02
N GLU A 96 5.80 6.01 -10.82
CA GLU A 96 6.07 6.56 -9.49
C GLU A 96 5.52 7.98 -9.37
N ILE A 97 4.83 8.26 -8.26
CA ILE A 97 4.41 9.60 -7.89
C ILE A 97 5.48 10.18 -6.97
N VAL A 98 6.19 11.20 -7.43
CA VAL A 98 7.24 11.86 -6.67
C VAL A 98 6.66 13.10 -6.01
N VAL A 99 6.69 13.12 -4.68
CA VAL A 99 6.34 14.26 -3.85
C VAL A 99 7.65 14.84 -3.29
N GLN A 100 8.09 15.99 -3.78
CA GLN A 100 9.48 16.46 -3.65
C GLN A 100 9.93 16.91 -2.25
N SER A 101 9.11 16.73 -1.20
CA SER A 101 9.45 17.17 0.16
C SER A 101 8.94 16.28 1.30
N ALA A 102 8.29 15.14 1.01
CA ALA A 102 7.71 14.31 2.08
C ALA A 102 7.33 12.87 1.68
N GLY A 103 7.60 12.36 0.47
CA GLY A 103 7.23 10.98 0.08
C GLY A 103 5.72 10.65 -0.04
N VAL A 104 4.84 11.42 0.62
CA VAL A 104 3.37 11.34 0.62
C VAL A 104 2.76 12.75 0.66
N ALA A 105 1.51 12.90 0.22
CA ALA A 105 0.77 14.17 0.30
C ALA A 105 -0.71 13.95 0.65
N SER A 106 -1.28 14.74 1.56
CA SER A 106 -2.71 14.76 1.92
C SER A 106 -3.37 16.10 1.56
N GLU A 107 -4.68 16.11 1.27
CA GLU A 107 -5.41 17.31 0.83
C GLU A 107 -5.62 18.31 1.98
N GLU A 108 -5.89 17.82 3.18
CA GLU A 108 -6.17 18.64 4.37
C GLU A 108 -4.93 19.34 4.93
N GLY A 109 -3.72 18.93 4.53
CA GLY A 109 -2.57 19.02 5.42
C GLY A 109 -2.79 18.07 6.60
N ALA A 110 -1.79 17.30 6.98
CA ALA A 110 -1.97 16.37 8.08
C ALA A 110 -1.99 17.18 9.40
N GLU A 111 -3.14 17.29 10.10
CA GLU A 111 -3.21 17.99 11.41
C GLU A 111 -2.42 17.24 12.50
N ALA A 112 -2.26 15.92 12.33
CA ALA A 112 -1.08 15.24 12.78
C ALA A 112 -0.17 15.17 11.56
N ASP A 113 0.86 16.01 11.53
CA ASP A 113 1.94 15.92 10.56
C ASP A 113 2.28 14.43 10.33
N TYR A 114 1.81 13.84 9.23
CA TYR A 114 2.48 12.72 8.59
C TYR A 114 3.72 13.30 7.88
N GLN A 115 4.49 14.06 8.66
CA GLN A 115 5.87 14.34 8.46
C GLN A 115 6.52 12.96 8.46
N TYR A 116 7.17 12.62 7.35
CA TYR A 116 8.36 11.81 7.51
C TYR A 116 9.19 12.47 8.61
N PHE A 117 9.73 11.66 9.52
CA PHE A 117 10.49 12.03 10.72
C PHE A 117 11.60 13.11 10.53
N GLU A 118 11.79 13.59 9.30
CA GLU A 118 12.68 14.64 8.84
C GLU A 118 12.42 16.04 9.47
N ASP A 119 11.23 16.34 10.00
CA ASP A 119 10.90 17.70 10.48
C ASP A 119 10.84 17.88 12.02
N ARG A 120 11.07 16.83 12.82
CA ARG A 120 11.09 16.95 14.30
C ARG A 120 12.50 17.15 14.87
N PRO A 121 12.67 17.95 15.93
CA PRO A 121 13.92 18.01 16.69
C PRO A 121 14.32 16.61 17.20
N PRO A 122 15.61 16.21 17.15
CA PRO A 122 16.08 14.85 17.46
C PRO A 122 15.67 14.30 18.84
N GLU A 123 15.41 15.19 19.82
CA GLU A 123 15.05 14.83 21.19
C GLU A 123 13.58 14.40 21.34
N GLU A 124 12.67 14.85 20.46
CA GLU A 124 11.24 14.52 20.50
C GLU A 124 10.89 13.25 19.70
N ALA A 125 11.71 12.90 18.71
CA ALA A 125 11.57 11.68 17.91
C ALA A 125 11.76 10.41 18.76
N GLN A 126 12.74 10.41 19.68
CA GLN A 126 13.06 9.24 20.53
C GLN A 126 11.92 8.82 21.47
N THR A 127 11.16 9.77 22.00
CA THR A 127 10.11 9.48 22.98
C THR A 127 8.87 8.85 22.31
N TYR A 128 8.47 9.36 21.14
CA TYR A 128 7.35 8.82 20.36
C TYR A 128 7.68 7.46 19.73
N VAL A 129 8.92 7.30 19.27
CA VAL A 129 9.45 6.03 18.77
C VAL A 129 9.33 4.95 19.86
N SER A 130 9.71 5.25 21.11
CA SER A 130 9.54 4.30 22.22
C SER A 130 8.08 3.96 22.58
N GLU A 131 7.14 4.90 22.43
CA GLU A 131 5.72 4.66 22.75
C GLU A 131 4.97 3.87 21.66
N VAL A 132 5.36 4.04 20.40
CA VAL A 132 4.76 3.35 19.24
C VAL A 132 5.39 1.98 18.96
N MET A 133 6.60 1.74 19.47
CA MET A 133 7.37 0.51 19.21
C MET A 133 6.96 -0.71 20.03
N ASP A 134 6.20 -0.56 21.11
CA ASP A 134 5.76 -1.70 21.94
C ASP A 134 4.67 -2.55 21.23
N ASP A 135 3.84 -1.97 20.34
CA ASP A 135 2.95 -2.72 19.44
C ASP A 135 2.93 -2.14 18.01
N PRO A 136 3.80 -2.63 17.09
CA PRO A 136 3.83 -2.23 15.68
C PRO A 136 2.50 -2.40 14.91
N ALA A 137 1.52 -3.13 15.46
CA ALA A 137 0.17 -3.16 14.88
C ALA A 137 -0.52 -1.79 14.96
N GLU A 138 -0.13 -0.92 15.90
CA GLU A 138 -0.70 0.40 16.10
C GLU A 138 -0.38 1.39 14.96
N ILE A 139 0.71 1.24 14.20
CA ILE A 139 1.03 2.16 13.09
C ILE A 139 0.25 1.85 11.82
N GLU A 140 0.04 0.57 11.49
CA GLU A 140 -0.85 0.25 10.37
C GLU A 140 -2.30 0.60 10.71
N ASP A 141 -2.68 0.47 11.99
CA ASP A 141 -3.90 1.05 12.51
C ASP A 141 -3.87 2.58 12.38
N GLN A 142 -2.76 3.30 12.65
CA GLN A 142 -2.61 4.74 12.40
C GLN A 142 -2.66 5.13 10.90
N HIS A 143 -2.15 4.30 9.98
CA HIS A 143 -2.21 4.55 8.54
C HIS A 143 -3.63 4.30 8.00
N GLU A 144 -4.29 3.23 8.47
CA GLU A 144 -5.72 3.00 8.22
C GLU A 144 -6.57 4.10 8.88
N GLU A 145 -6.19 4.61 10.06
CA GLU A 145 -6.80 5.76 10.72
C GLU A 145 -6.57 7.05 9.93
N THR A 146 -5.38 7.25 9.35
CA THR A 146 -5.07 8.41 8.50
C THR A 146 -5.89 8.38 7.22
N LYS A 147 -6.00 7.22 6.55
CA LYS A 147 -6.92 7.02 5.42
C LYS A 147 -8.38 7.21 5.85
N THR A 148 -8.75 6.68 7.01
CA THR A 148 -10.12 6.77 7.53
C THR A 148 -10.49 8.19 7.89
N ALA A 149 -9.58 8.97 8.49
CA ALA A 149 -9.71 10.39 8.74
C ALA A 149 -9.84 11.15 7.42
N ALA A 150 -8.95 10.87 6.46
CA ALA A 150 -9.04 11.45 5.11
C ALA A 150 -10.36 11.11 4.39
N TRP A 151 -11.03 10.00 4.70
CA TRP A 151 -12.37 9.69 4.21
C TRP A 151 -13.51 10.25 5.05
N ALA A 152 -13.33 10.36 6.37
CA ALA A 152 -14.32 10.90 7.30
C ALA A 152 -14.49 12.41 7.12
N GLU A 153 -13.40 13.10 6.80
CA GLU A 153 -13.37 14.54 6.50
C GLU A 153 -13.62 14.84 5.03
N ALA A 154 -13.75 13.82 4.18
CA ALA A 154 -14.07 14.00 2.77
C ALA A 154 -15.53 14.41 2.55
N ASP A 155 -15.91 15.59 3.01
CA ASP A 155 -17.05 16.34 2.50
C ASP A 155 -16.65 16.93 1.14
N GLY A 156 -17.55 16.88 0.15
CA GLY A 156 -17.30 17.36 -1.21
C GLY A 156 -17.38 16.31 -2.32
N GLU A 157 -16.65 16.53 -3.42
CA GLU A 157 -16.81 15.77 -4.68
C GLU A 157 -16.42 14.29 -4.54
N LEU A 158 -17.23 13.40 -5.11
CA LEU A 158 -16.99 11.96 -5.13
C LEU A 158 -15.72 11.63 -5.92
N TYR A 159 -14.89 10.73 -5.38
CA TYR A 159 -13.69 10.19 -6.03
C TYR A 159 -12.57 11.21 -6.35
N ARG A 160 -12.57 12.36 -5.67
CA ARG A 160 -11.43 13.27 -5.66
C ARG A 160 -10.23 12.64 -4.93
N PRO A 161 -8.98 12.96 -5.29
CA PRO A 161 -7.81 12.41 -4.62
C PRO A 161 -7.66 13.04 -3.22
N VAL A 162 -7.55 12.21 -2.18
CA VAL A 162 -7.43 12.62 -0.77
C VAL A 162 -6.01 12.42 -0.23
N PHE A 163 -5.30 11.42 -0.75
CA PHE A 163 -3.95 11.09 -0.32
C PHE A 163 -3.14 10.46 -1.46
N LEU A 164 -1.90 10.89 -1.63
CA LEU A 164 -0.96 10.40 -2.63
C LEU A 164 0.25 9.79 -1.92
N SER A 165 0.68 8.63 -2.41
CA SER A 165 1.95 8.00 -2.05
C SER A 165 2.72 7.67 -3.32
N THR A 166 3.98 7.26 -3.19
CA THR A 166 4.80 6.87 -4.36
C THR A 166 4.14 5.83 -5.26
N ASN A 167 3.39 4.89 -4.66
CA ASN A 167 2.88 3.70 -5.34
C ASN A 167 1.37 3.70 -5.55
N ALA A 168 0.64 4.62 -4.93
CA ALA A 168 -0.82 4.59 -4.90
C ALA A 168 -1.46 5.98 -4.71
N ILE A 169 -2.65 6.11 -5.26
CA ILE A 169 -3.54 7.27 -5.17
C ILE A 169 -4.78 6.83 -4.40
N THR A 170 -4.97 7.39 -3.22
CA THR A 170 -6.20 7.18 -2.45
C THR A 170 -7.20 8.27 -2.81
N LEU A 171 -8.37 7.83 -3.26
CA LEU A 171 -9.50 8.69 -3.59
C LEU A 171 -10.50 8.68 -2.45
N SER A 172 -11.31 9.74 -2.36
CA SER A 172 -12.49 9.74 -1.53
C SER A 172 -13.40 8.57 -1.91
N HIS A 173 -14.26 8.16 -0.98
CA HIS A 173 -15.11 6.98 -1.18
C HIS A 173 -14.31 5.68 -1.33
N LYS A 174 -13.22 5.48 -0.58
CA LYS A 174 -12.60 4.17 -0.41
C LYS A 174 -12.09 3.51 -1.70
N VAL A 175 -11.67 4.28 -2.70
CA VAL A 175 -11.00 3.73 -3.89
C VAL A 175 -9.52 4.02 -3.79
N GLN A 176 -8.68 2.99 -3.88
CA GLN A 176 -7.23 3.13 -3.89
C GLN A 176 -6.69 2.63 -5.23
N VAL A 177 -6.15 3.53 -6.05
CA VAL A 177 -5.55 3.20 -7.34
C VAL A 177 -4.07 2.89 -7.12
N ILE A 178 -3.67 1.65 -7.31
CA ILE A 178 -2.28 1.21 -7.24
C ILE A 178 -1.64 1.39 -8.62
N VAL A 179 -0.59 2.21 -8.70
CA VAL A 179 0.09 2.56 -9.96
C VAL A 179 1.42 1.83 -10.14
N ARG A 180 1.97 1.25 -9.05
CA ARG A 180 3.24 0.50 -9.08
C ARG A 180 3.18 -0.75 -9.97
N PHE A 181 2.04 -1.44 -9.97
CA PHE A 181 1.84 -2.71 -10.67
C PHE A 181 0.71 -2.61 -11.66
N PHE A 182 0.88 -3.25 -12.82
CA PHE A 182 -0.08 -3.26 -13.92
C PHE A 182 0.01 -4.59 -14.65
N GLY A 183 -1.06 -4.94 -15.36
CA GLY A 183 -1.14 -6.17 -16.13
C GLY A 183 -2.41 -6.98 -15.87
N THR A 184 -2.37 -8.24 -16.26
CA THR A 184 -3.40 -9.23 -15.95
C THR A 184 -3.52 -9.49 -14.45
N PRO A 185 -4.66 -9.99 -13.95
CA PRO A 185 -4.81 -10.39 -12.55
C PRO A 185 -3.67 -11.29 -12.06
N GLU A 186 -3.23 -12.22 -12.90
CA GLU A 186 -2.14 -13.15 -12.60
C GLU A 186 -0.80 -12.42 -12.42
N GLU A 187 -0.47 -11.45 -13.28
CA GLU A 187 0.73 -10.61 -13.16
C GLU A 187 0.69 -9.71 -11.92
N ILE A 188 -0.49 -9.17 -11.58
CA ILE A 188 -0.69 -8.37 -10.37
C ILE A 188 -0.48 -9.24 -9.12
N HIS A 189 -1.12 -10.42 -9.06
CA HIS A 189 -1.04 -11.35 -7.93
C HIS A 189 0.34 -11.98 -7.74
N ALA A 190 1.21 -11.97 -8.74
CA ALA A 190 2.61 -12.36 -8.58
C ALA A 190 3.38 -11.45 -7.58
N ASN A 191 2.83 -10.28 -7.25
CA ASN A 191 3.37 -9.36 -6.25
C ASN A 191 2.70 -9.49 -4.87
N TYR A 192 1.73 -10.39 -4.72
CA TYR A 192 0.99 -10.60 -3.46
C TYR A 192 1.68 -11.66 -2.62
N ASP A 193 1.65 -11.47 -1.30
CA ASP A 193 2.30 -12.34 -0.31
C ASP A 193 1.45 -13.57 0.07
N PHE A 194 0.13 -13.39 0.23
CA PHE A 194 -0.78 -14.41 0.73
C PHE A 194 -1.92 -14.70 -0.24
N ILE A 195 -2.26 -15.98 -0.38
CA ILE A 195 -3.25 -16.45 -1.36
C ILE A 195 -4.66 -15.89 -1.13
N HIS A 196 -5.05 -15.55 0.09
CA HIS A 196 -6.42 -15.17 0.42
C HIS A 196 -6.88 -13.86 -0.25
N CYS A 197 -5.93 -13.02 -0.66
CA CYS A 197 -6.15 -11.76 -1.36
C CYS A 197 -6.18 -11.89 -2.90
N THR A 198 -6.08 -13.11 -3.45
CA THR A 198 -5.98 -13.36 -4.91
C THR A 198 -7.32 -13.60 -5.61
N ASN A 199 -8.43 -13.34 -4.92
CA ASN A 199 -9.73 -13.21 -5.61
C ASN A 199 -9.77 -11.85 -6.31
N TYR A 200 -10.35 -11.78 -7.50
CA TYR A 200 -10.35 -10.56 -8.28
C TYR A 200 -11.67 -10.30 -9.00
N TRP A 201 -11.82 -9.11 -9.56
CA TRP A 201 -12.92 -8.70 -10.41
C TRP A 201 -12.39 -7.91 -11.60
N THR A 202 -12.95 -8.15 -12.77
CA THR A 202 -12.78 -7.28 -13.94
C THR A 202 -14.14 -6.96 -14.55
N LYS A 203 -14.22 -5.91 -15.37
CA LYS A 203 -15.47 -5.58 -16.08
C LYS A 203 -15.95 -6.71 -17.00
N SER A 204 -15.03 -7.44 -17.63
CA SER A 204 -15.36 -8.49 -18.60
C SER A 204 -15.76 -9.81 -17.95
N THR A 205 -15.07 -10.21 -16.87
CA THR A 205 -15.29 -11.51 -16.22
C THR A 205 -16.22 -11.45 -15.01
N GLY A 206 -16.41 -10.26 -14.43
CA GLY A 206 -17.00 -10.12 -13.11
C GLY A 206 -16.08 -10.69 -12.03
N VAL A 207 -16.64 -11.06 -10.88
CA VAL A 207 -15.86 -11.66 -9.78
C VAL A 207 -15.34 -13.05 -10.21
N VAL A 208 -14.05 -13.28 -10.04
CA VAL A 208 -13.40 -14.59 -10.15
C VAL A 208 -12.92 -14.98 -8.75
N LEU A 209 -13.32 -16.19 -8.33
CA LEU A 209 -12.96 -16.73 -7.03
C LEU A 209 -11.94 -17.84 -7.23
N ASN A 210 -10.79 -17.70 -6.59
CA ASN A 210 -9.71 -18.67 -6.59
C ASN A 210 -9.97 -19.70 -5.48
N GLN A 211 -10.02 -20.99 -5.81
CA GLN A 211 -10.34 -22.04 -4.84
C GLN A 211 -9.35 -22.06 -3.66
N PRO A 212 -8.01 -22.13 -3.87
CA PRO A 212 -7.04 -21.97 -2.80
C PRO A 212 -7.24 -20.73 -1.91
N ALA A 213 -7.63 -19.59 -2.49
CA ALA A 213 -7.94 -18.38 -1.72
C ALA A 213 -9.19 -18.57 -0.84
N LEU A 214 -10.24 -19.20 -1.36
CA LEU A 214 -11.45 -19.51 -0.60
C LEU A 214 -11.17 -20.47 0.56
N GLU A 215 -10.36 -21.51 0.34
CA GLU A 215 -9.96 -22.44 1.39
C GLU A 215 -9.20 -21.72 2.52
N ALA A 216 -8.26 -20.85 2.17
CA ALA A 216 -7.52 -20.02 3.12
C ALA A 216 -8.45 -19.10 3.92
N LEU A 217 -9.40 -18.44 3.25
CA LEU A 217 -10.40 -17.58 3.89
C LEU A 217 -11.30 -18.36 4.86
N LEU A 218 -11.81 -19.53 4.44
CA LEU A 218 -12.68 -20.37 5.27
C LEU A 218 -11.97 -20.89 6.52
N ALA A 219 -10.69 -21.24 6.39
CA ALA A 219 -9.88 -21.73 7.50
C ALA A 219 -9.27 -20.61 8.36
N LYS A 220 -9.39 -19.33 7.93
CA LYS A 220 -8.57 -18.22 8.44
C LYS A 220 -7.09 -18.63 8.55
N GLU A 221 -6.56 -19.20 7.47
CA GLU A 221 -5.19 -19.69 7.37
C GLU A 221 -4.39 -18.80 6.41
N LEU A 222 -3.29 -18.21 6.88
CA LEU A 222 -2.34 -17.53 6.01
C LEU A 222 -1.50 -18.57 5.28
N ARG A 223 -1.62 -18.59 3.94
CA ARG A 223 -0.77 -19.39 3.07
C ARG A 223 0.08 -18.46 2.22
N TYR A 224 1.38 -18.48 2.47
CA TYR A 224 2.38 -17.69 1.76
C TYR A 224 2.65 -18.28 0.38
N VAL A 225 2.59 -17.42 -0.64
CA VAL A 225 2.74 -17.80 -2.06
C VAL A 225 4.03 -17.26 -2.71
N GLY A 226 4.85 -16.55 -1.92
CA GLY A 226 6.02 -15.84 -2.41
C GLY A 226 5.76 -14.33 -2.47
N SER A 227 6.80 -13.53 -2.33
CA SER A 227 6.68 -12.07 -2.35
C SER A 227 7.99 -11.46 -2.84
N ARG A 228 7.91 -10.31 -3.50
CA ARG A 228 9.08 -9.45 -3.74
C ARG A 228 9.56 -8.77 -2.45
N TYR A 229 8.73 -8.77 -1.42
CA TYR A 229 8.97 -8.11 -0.12
C TYR A 229 8.85 -9.11 1.03
N PRO A 230 9.66 -10.18 1.09
CA PRO A 230 9.47 -11.24 2.07
C PRO A 230 9.72 -10.77 3.52
N ILE A 231 10.51 -9.72 3.76
CA ILE A 231 10.66 -9.11 5.10
C ILE A 231 9.34 -8.46 5.56
N CYS A 232 8.76 -7.58 4.73
CA CYS A 232 7.43 -6.99 4.99
C CYS A 232 6.38 -8.08 5.19
N SER A 233 6.42 -9.13 4.36
CA SER A 233 5.44 -10.24 4.43
C SER A 233 5.51 -10.96 5.78
N ALA A 234 6.72 -11.20 6.29
CA ALA A 234 6.92 -11.81 7.60
C ALA A 234 6.38 -10.92 8.73
N ILE A 235 6.65 -9.61 8.69
CA ILE A 235 6.17 -8.65 9.70
C ILE A 235 4.65 -8.54 9.66
N ARG A 236 4.06 -8.46 8.45
CA ARG A 236 2.60 -8.38 8.23
C ARG A 236 1.83 -9.57 8.80
N THR A 237 2.47 -10.73 9.00
CA THR A 237 1.82 -11.86 9.67
C THR A 237 1.27 -11.49 11.05
N ARG A 238 1.93 -10.58 11.79
CA ARG A 238 1.49 -10.11 13.11
C ARG A 238 0.08 -9.53 13.07
N LYS A 239 -0.21 -8.68 12.08
CA LYS A 239 -1.54 -8.08 11.84
C LYS A 239 -2.61 -9.14 11.66
N PHE A 240 -2.37 -10.09 10.76
CA PHE A 240 -3.34 -11.13 10.46
C PHE A 240 -3.55 -12.06 11.66
N VAL A 241 -2.49 -12.39 12.41
CA VAL A 241 -2.60 -13.17 13.65
C VAL A 241 -3.43 -12.43 14.70
N LYS A 242 -3.24 -11.11 14.89
CA LYS A 242 -4.08 -10.26 15.75
C LYS A 242 -5.56 -10.29 15.32
N ARG A 243 -5.83 -10.41 14.01
CA ARG A 243 -7.18 -10.56 13.42
C ARG A 243 -7.72 -12.00 13.46
N GLY A 244 -7.08 -12.90 14.20
CA GLY A 244 -7.52 -14.28 14.41
C GLY A 244 -7.20 -15.23 13.26
N TRP A 245 -6.25 -14.87 12.38
CA TRP A 245 -5.71 -15.80 11.41
C TRP A 245 -4.63 -16.69 12.02
N THR A 246 -4.50 -17.90 11.49
CA THR A 246 -3.46 -18.84 11.87
C THR A 246 -2.42 -18.95 10.76
N ILE A 247 -1.19 -19.26 11.14
CA ILE A 247 -0.08 -19.48 10.22
C ILE A 247 0.81 -20.58 10.78
N ASN A 248 1.18 -21.55 9.94
CA ASN A 248 2.04 -22.65 10.37
C ASN A 248 3.53 -22.34 10.16
N ALA A 249 4.40 -23.07 10.87
CA ALA A 249 5.85 -22.93 10.79
C ALA A 249 6.40 -23.06 9.36
N GLY A 250 5.77 -23.89 8.52
CA GLY A 250 6.16 -24.06 7.12
C GLY A 250 6.05 -22.77 6.29
N GLN A 251 5.08 -21.90 6.58
CA GLN A 251 5.00 -20.60 5.89
C GLN A 251 6.14 -19.67 6.30
N PHE A 252 6.54 -19.68 7.57
CA PHE A 252 7.72 -18.93 8.02
C PHE A 252 9.00 -19.43 7.38
N VAL A 253 9.17 -20.74 7.23
CA VAL A 253 10.31 -21.32 6.51
C VAL A 253 10.37 -20.83 5.06
N LYS A 254 9.23 -20.77 4.36
CA LYS A 254 9.20 -20.21 2.99
C LYS A 254 9.64 -18.74 2.94
N MET A 255 9.14 -17.91 3.86
CA MET A 255 9.52 -16.50 3.93
C MET A 255 11.01 -16.36 4.27
N ALA A 256 11.50 -17.08 5.28
CA ALA A 256 12.91 -17.07 5.66
C ALA A 256 13.84 -17.52 4.53
N PHE A 257 13.43 -18.53 3.75
CA PHE A 257 14.18 -18.97 2.58
C PHE A 257 14.32 -17.86 1.53
N GLN A 258 13.22 -17.18 1.18
CA GLN A 258 13.27 -16.06 0.23
C GLN A 258 14.02 -14.84 0.77
N ILE A 259 13.93 -14.56 2.08
CA ILE A 259 14.76 -13.52 2.72
C ILE A 259 16.24 -13.86 2.54
N GLY A 260 16.62 -15.13 2.65
CA GLY A 260 18.00 -15.60 2.46
C GLY A 260 18.50 -15.48 1.01
N GLU A 261 17.63 -15.26 0.03
CA GLU A 261 18.01 -15.01 -1.37
C GLU A 261 18.33 -13.53 -1.64
N LEU A 262 18.00 -12.63 -0.70
CA LEU A 262 18.24 -11.19 -0.83
C LEU A 262 19.66 -10.82 -0.42
N ASP A 263 20.29 -9.88 -1.13
CA ASP A 263 21.51 -9.23 -0.66
C ASP A 263 21.18 -8.07 0.28
N LEU A 264 20.87 -8.38 1.54
CA LEU A 264 20.57 -7.38 2.57
C LEU A 264 21.79 -6.53 2.98
N LYS A 265 22.99 -6.82 2.43
CA LYS A 265 24.15 -5.95 2.59
C LYS A 265 24.16 -4.79 1.62
N ASP A 266 23.31 -4.83 0.58
CA ASP A 266 23.04 -3.69 -0.28
C ASP A 266 21.95 -2.81 0.38
N LEU A 267 22.29 -1.55 0.68
CA LEU A 267 21.37 -0.63 1.33
C LEU A 267 20.11 -0.39 0.50
N SER A 268 20.21 -0.40 -0.83
CA SER A 268 19.05 -0.22 -1.71
C SER A 268 18.08 -1.39 -1.62
N VAL A 269 18.60 -2.62 -1.52
CA VAL A 269 17.79 -3.84 -1.33
C VAL A 269 17.14 -3.81 0.04
N LEU A 270 17.90 -3.53 1.10
CA LEU A 270 17.35 -3.45 2.46
C LEU A 270 16.27 -2.34 2.55
N ARG A 271 16.53 -1.18 1.96
CA ARG A 271 15.56 -0.08 1.90
C ARG A 271 14.30 -0.50 1.15
N ASP A 272 14.38 -1.11 -0.02
CA ASP A 272 13.18 -1.56 -0.75
C ASP A 272 12.36 -2.57 0.08
N GLN A 273 13.03 -3.44 0.86
CA GLN A 273 12.37 -4.33 1.82
C GLN A 273 11.77 -3.63 3.05
N LEU A 274 12.23 -2.42 3.39
CA LEU A 274 11.83 -1.66 4.57
C LEU A 274 11.05 -0.36 4.23
N THR A 275 10.52 -0.24 3.01
CA THR A 275 9.76 0.94 2.55
C THR A 275 8.23 0.78 2.60
N GLY A 276 7.73 -0.33 3.13
CA GLY A 276 6.29 -0.58 3.31
C GLY A 276 5.69 0.10 4.54
N VAL A 277 4.36 0.25 4.56
CA VAL A 277 3.63 0.78 5.73
C VAL A 277 3.91 -0.06 6.98
N ASP A 278 4.05 -1.38 6.82
CA ASP A 278 4.34 -2.34 7.90
C ASP A 278 5.73 -2.15 8.56
N VAL A 279 6.59 -1.30 7.99
CA VAL A 279 8.02 -1.15 8.32
C VAL A 279 8.46 0.31 8.35
N ALA A 280 7.52 1.26 8.36
CA ALA A 280 7.81 2.70 8.32
C ALA A 280 8.72 3.18 9.46
N TYR A 281 8.71 2.49 10.60
CA TYR A 281 9.57 2.76 11.75
C TYR A 281 11.05 2.42 11.50
N PHE A 282 11.37 1.64 10.46
CA PHE A 282 12.75 1.37 10.06
C PHE A 282 13.35 2.47 9.17
N LEU A 283 12.61 3.52 8.82
CA LEU A 283 13.17 4.63 8.04
C LEU A 283 14.34 5.30 8.76
N GLU A 284 14.22 5.54 10.07
CA GLU A 284 15.33 6.08 10.88
C GLU A 284 16.54 5.13 10.90
N VAL A 285 16.29 3.81 10.87
CA VAL A 285 17.36 2.81 10.73
C VAL A 285 18.07 2.97 9.39
N ILE A 286 17.30 3.08 8.30
CA ILE A 286 17.85 3.28 6.95
C ILE A 286 18.66 4.57 6.87
N ASP A 287 18.16 5.67 7.44
CA ASP A 287 18.85 6.96 7.39
C ASP A 287 20.18 6.92 8.15
N LYS A 288 20.19 6.34 9.37
CA LYS A 288 21.42 6.13 10.16
C LYS A 288 22.43 5.20 9.47
N LEU A 289 21.95 4.21 8.72
CA LEU A 289 22.82 3.37 7.89
C LEU A 289 23.41 4.19 6.74
N GLN A 290 22.59 4.97 6.05
CA GLN A 290 22.96 5.79 4.90
C GLN A 290 23.97 6.89 5.25
N GLU A 291 23.88 7.46 6.46
CA GLU A 291 24.86 8.43 6.99
C GLU A 291 26.26 7.82 7.14
N LYS A 292 26.34 6.53 7.50
CA LYS A 292 27.59 5.80 7.70
C LYS A 292 28.16 5.30 6.37
N ASP A 293 27.34 4.67 5.55
CA ASP A 293 27.69 4.15 4.23
C ASP A 293 26.46 4.20 3.31
N LYS A 294 26.63 4.81 2.13
CA LYS A 294 25.53 5.06 1.20
C LYS A 294 25.15 3.84 0.35
N GLU A 295 25.98 2.80 0.33
CA GLU A 295 25.81 1.65 -0.54
C GLU A 295 25.71 0.34 0.25
N ARG A 296 26.45 0.21 1.36
CA ARG A 296 26.55 -1.05 2.09
C ARG A 296 26.03 -0.99 3.52
N VAL A 297 25.40 -2.08 3.93
CA VAL A 297 24.94 -2.31 5.29
C VAL A 297 25.98 -3.14 6.05
N ASP A 298 26.52 -2.56 7.12
CA ASP A 298 27.30 -3.30 8.10
C ASP A 298 26.37 -4.01 9.08
N GLY A 299 26.45 -5.35 9.13
CA GLY A 299 25.52 -6.16 9.92
C GLY A 299 25.62 -5.92 11.43
N ALA A 300 26.83 -5.66 11.95
CA ALA A 300 27.00 -5.41 13.39
C ALA A 300 26.38 -4.06 13.78
N TYR A 301 26.57 -3.05 12.93
CA TYR A 301 25.99 -1.73 13.13
C TYR A 301 24.47 -1.73 12.95
N LEU A 302 23.93 -2.48 11.98
CA LEU A 302 22.49 -2.67 11.85
C LEU A 302 21.90 -3.25 13.14
N LEU A 303 22.50 -4.32 13.68
CA LEU A 303 22.05 -4.91 14.94
C LEU A 303 22.16 -3.93 16.11
N GLU A 304 23.24 -3.16 16.21
CA GLU A 304 23.40 -2.12 17.24
C GLU A 304 22.34 -1.03 17.14
N ILE A 305 22.00 -0.58 15.92
CA ILE A 305 20.93 0.41 15.71
C ILE A 305 19.59 -0.18 16.13
N ILE A 306 19.30 -1.43 15.74
CA ILE A 306 18.07 -2.12 16.12
C ILE A 306 17.98 -2.21 17.65
N ASP A 307 18.98 -2.74 18.34
CA ASP A 307 18.98 -2.89 19.80
C ASP A 307 18.91 -1.55 20.57
N ARG A 308 19.28 -0.44 19.91
CA ARG A 308 19.17 0.91 20.50
C ARG A 308 17.78 1.51 20.31
N LEU A 309 17.15 1.20 19.20
CA LEU A 309 15.87 1.79 18.82
C LEU A 309 14.70 0.95 19.35
N PHE A 310 14.79 -0.39 19.33
CA PHE A 310 13.76 -1.34 19.76
C PHE A 310 14.23 -2.14 20.99
#